data_AF-A0A8J6R6J9-F1
#
_entry.id   AF-A0A8J6R6J9-F1
#
_cell.length_a   1.000
_cell.length_b   1.000
_cell.length_c   1.000
_cell.angle_alpha   90.00
_cell.angle_beta   90.00
_cell.angle_gamma   90.00
#
_symmetry.space_group_name_H-M   'P 1'
#
loop_
_entity.id
_entity.type
_entity.pdbx_description
1 polymer ?
#
loop_
_entity_poly.entity_id
_entity_poly.type
_entity_poly.pdbx_seq_one_letter_code
_entity_poly.pdbx_strand_id
1 'polypeptide(L)' 'MDFSKIESGKLDLEQQSFNLRACVERSLDLLSSQASDKGLELAYRIEPSVPRAIVGDAARLSQILLNLLSNATSSQR' A
#
# COMPACT_ATOMS: atom_id res chain seq x y z
N MET A 1 1.94 16.53 1.53
CA MET A 1 2.81 17.19 0.53
C MET A 1 2.53 16.69 -0.90
N ASP A 2 2.11 15.43 -1.10
CA ASP A 2 1.66 14.96 -2.43
C ASP A 2 0.36 15.60 -2.92
N PHE A 3 -0.58 15.90 -2.03
CA PHE A 3 -1.88 16.51 -2.38
C PHE A 3 -1.71 17.83 -3.17
N SER A 4 -0.80 18.70 -2.71
CA SER A 4 -0.49 19.97 -3.39
C SER A 4 0.19 19.79 -4.75
N LYS A 5 0.93 18.68 -4.96
CA LYS A 5 1.55 18.35 -6.25
C LYS A 5 0.51 17.78 -7.23
N ILE A 6 -0.46 17.02 -6.73
CA ILE A 6 -1.59 16.51 -7.53
C ILE A 6 -2.48 17.65 -8.02
N GLU A 7 -2.91 18.55 -7.11
CA GLU A 7 -3.77 19.69 -7.50
C GLU A 7 -3.08 20.67 -8.46
N SER A 8 -1.74 20.77 -8.40
CA SER A 8 -0.97 21.60 -9.34
C SER A 8 -0.59 20.87 -10.64
N GLY A 9 -0.98 19.60 -10.81
CA GLY A 9 -0.63 18.78 -11.98
C GLY A 9 0.86 18.44 -12.08
N LYS A 10 1.63 18.64 -11.01
CA LYS A 10 3.10 18.44 -10.94
C LYS A 10 3.49 17.10 -10.34
N LEU A 11 2.55 16.16 -10.27
CA LEU A 11 2.84 14.83 -9.77
C LEU A 11 3.36 13.96 -10.92
N ASP A 12 4.67 13.77 -10.97
CA ASP A 12 5.26 12.75 -11.83
C ASP A 12 5.18 11.38 -11.16
N LEU A 13 4.59 10.42 -11.89
CA LEU A 13 4.56 9.02 -11.50
C LEU A 13 5.80 8.33 -12.05
N GLU A 14 6.48 7.58 -11.19
CA GLU A 14 7.54 6.69 -11.67
C GLU A 14 6.95 5.52 -12.44
N GLN A 15 7.61 5.12 -13.52
CA GLN A 15 7.23 3.97 -14.34
C GLN A 15 8.34 2.94 -14.29
N GLN A 16 8.33 2.11 -13.26
CA GLN A 16 9.36 1.09 -13.03
C GLN A 16 8.72 -0.28 -12.85
N SER A 17 9.40 -1.33 -13.30
CA SER A 17 8.97 -2.70 -13.03
C SER A 17 9.25 -3.04 -11.56
N PHE A 18 8.23 -3.49 -10.83
CA PHE A 18 8.38 -3.89 -9.43
C PHE A 18 7.54 -5.12 -9.10
N ASN A 19 7.94 -5.83 -8.04
CA ASN A 19 7.20 -7.00 -7.55
C ASN A 19 5.99 -6.56 -6.72
N LEU A 20 4.79 -6.84 -7.23
CA LEU A 20 3.53 -6.43 -6.59
C LEU A 20 3.33 -7.12 -5.23
N ARG A 21 3.67 -8.40 -5.12
CA ARG A 21 3.53 -9.14 -3.86
C ARG A 21 4.43 -8.57 -2.77
N ALA A 22 5.68 -8.27 -3.09
CA ALA A 22 6.61 -7.66 -2.15
C ALA A 22 6.15 -6.25 -1.71
N CYS A 23 5.52 -5.49 -2.61
CA CYS A 23 4.91 -4.20 -2.29
C CYS A 23 3.78 -4.35 -1.27
N VAL A 24 2.88 -5.32 -1.48
CA VAL A 24 1.76 -5.60 -0.57
C VAL A 24 2.26 -6.10 0.79
N GLU A 25 3.19 -7.06 0.80
CA GLU A 25 3.82 -7.60 2.03
C GLU A 25 4.45 -6.49 2.86
N ARG A 26 5.25 -5.61 2.23
CA ARG A 26 5.86 -4.46 2.92
C ARG A 26 4.81 -3.55 3.57
N SER A 27 3.70 -3.27 2.89
CA SER A 27 2.63 -2.44 3.45
C SER A 27 1.95 -3.09 4.66
N LEU A 28 1.80 -4.42 4.66
CA LEU A 28 1.25 -5.17 5.80
C LEU A 28 2.23 -5.23 6.96
N ASP A 29 3.51 -5.49 6.70
CA ASP A 29 4.57 -5.54 7.71
C ASP A 29 4.66 -4.22 8.49
N LEU A 30 4.57 -3.10 7.79
CA LEU A 30 4.59 -1.76 8.41
C LEU A 30 3.38 -1.50 9.34
N LEU A 31 2.26 -2.17 9.12
CA LEU A 31 1.04 -2.04 9.94
C LEU A 31 0.84 -3.19 10.92
N SER A 32 1.66 -4.25 10.84
CA SER A 32 1.56 -5.45 11.67
C SER A 32 1.57 -5.12 13.16
N SER A 33 2.51 -4.28 13.62
CA SER A 33 2.59 -3.84 15.02
C SER A 33 1.33 -3.10 15.46
N GLN A 34 0.85 -2.15 14.64
CA GLN A 34 -0.34 -1.36 14.97
C GLN A 34 -1.62 -2.21 15.01
N ALA A 35 -1.73 -3.20 14.12
CA ALA A 35 -2.84 -4.14 14.12
C ALA A 35 -2.76 -5.09 15.33
N SER A 36 -1.56 -5.57 15.66
CA SER A 36 -1.31 -6.43 16.82
C SER A 36 -1.67 -5.72 18.14
N ASP A 37 -1.31 -4.44 18.30
CA ASP A 37 -1.66 -3.64 19.48
C ASP A 37 -3.19 -3.52 19.67
N LYS A 38 -3.95 -3.73 18.59
CA LYS A 38 -5.42 -3.72 18.58
C LYS A 38 -6.04 -5.12 18.58
N GLY A 39 -5.23 -6.18 18.66
CA GLY A 39 -5.69 -7.56 18.59
C GLY A 39 -6.28 -7.95 17.22
N LEU A 40 -5.88 -7.26 16.14
CA LEU A 40 -6.34 -7.52 14.79
C LEU A 40 -5.33 -8.37 14.02
N GLU A 41 -5.82 -9.39 13.30
CA GLU A 41 -5.00 -10.16 12.36
C GLU A 41 -5.02 -9.52 10.98
N LEU A 42 -3.83 -9.36 10.38
CA LEU A 42 -3.66 -8.93 9.00
C LEU A 42 -3.33 -10.13 8.12
N ALA A 43 -4.09 -10.32 7.04
CA ALA A 43 -3.84 -11.34 6.04
C ALA A 43 -4.05 -10.77 4.64
N TYR A 44 -3.40 -11.37 3.64
CA TYR A 44 -3.54 -10.98 2.25
C TYR A 44 -3.70 -12.19 1.34
N ARG A 45 -4.39 -12.00 0.23
CA ARG A 45 -4.55 -13.01 -0.82
C ARG A 45 -4.37 -12.35 -2.19
N ILE A 46 -3.44 -12.90 -2.98
CA ILE A 46 -3.22 -12.49 -4.36
C ILE A 46 -3.52 -13.70 -5.23
N GLU A 47 -4.45 -13.55 -6.16
CA GLU A 47 -4.85 -14.60 -7.09
C GLU A 47 -3.67 -15.02 -8.00
N PRO A 48 -3.55 -16.31 -8.38
CA PRO A 48 -2.46 -16.79 -9.23
C PRO A 48 -2.39 -16.13 -10.62
N SER A 49 -3.52 -15.60 -11.10
CA SER A 49 -3.61 -14.87 -12.38
C SER A 49 -3.01 -13.47 -12.32
N VAL A 50 -2.73 -12.95 -11.12
CA VAL A 50 -2.12 -11.63 -10.95
C VAL A 50 -0.63 -11.70 -11.28
N PRO A 51 -0.12 -10.86 -12.20
CA PRO A 51 1.30 -10.83 -12.54
C PRO A 51 2.17 -10.57 -11.30
N ARG A 52 3.29 -11.28 -11.20
CA ARG A 52 4.27 -11.07 -10.12
C ARG A 52 4.89 -9.68 -10.17
N ALA A 53 5.13 -9.16 -11.38
CA ALA A 53 5.69 -7.84 -11.61
C ALA A 53 4.75 -6.99 -12.45
N ILE A 54 4.61 -5.72 -12.07
CA ILE A 54 3.86 -4.70 -12.81
C ILE A 54 4.74 -3.47 -13.02
N VAL A 55 4.36 -2.61 -13.97
CA VAL A 55 5.03 -1.32 -14.20
C VAL A 55 4.24 -0.21 -13.53
N GLY A 56 4.90 0.59 -12.71
CA GLY A 56 4.31 1.75 -12.04
C GLY A 56 5.19 2.29 -10.91
N ASP A 57 4.55 3.07 -10.04
CA ASP A 57 5.19 3.73 -8.90
C ASP A 57 4.95 2.92 -7.62
N ALA A 58 5.93 2.08 -7.26
CA ALA A 58 5.84 1.20 -6.10
C ALA A 58 5.71 1.96 -4.78
N ALA A 59 6.38 3.11 -4.66
CA ALA A 59 6.38 3.93 -3.45
C ALA A 59 4.98 4.52 -3.21
N ARG A 60 4.36 5.05 -4.28
CA ARG A 60 3.00 5.58 -4.20
C ARG A 60 1.97 4.48 -3.97
N LEU A 61 2.09 3.33 -4.63
CA LEU A 61 1.20 2.20 -4.37
C LEU A 61 1.29 1.76 -2.90
N SER A 62 2.51 1.64 -2.36
CA SER A 62 2.71 1.33 -0.93
C SER A 62 2.03 2.35 -0.02
N GLN A 63 2.15 3.64 -0.33
CA GLN A 63 1.51 4.71 0.45
C GLN A 63 -0.03 4.63 0.37
N ILE A 64 -0.59 4.34 -0.80
CA ILE A 64 -2.03 4.15 -0.97
C ILE A 64 -2.50 2.97 -0.10
N LEU A 65 -1.80 1.83 -0.16
CA LEU A 65 -2.13 0.66 0.66
C LEU A 65 -2.05 0.97 2.15
N LEU A 66 -0.99 1.66 2.60
CA LEU A 66 -0.85 2.08 3.99
C LEU A 66 -2.01 2.99 4.45
N ASN A 67 -2.44 3.92 3.61
CA ASN A 67 -3.56 4.80 3.94
C ASN A 67 -4.87 4.02 4.06
N LEU A 68 -5.14 3.09 3.15
CA LEU A 68 -6.34 2.27 3.19
C LEU A 68 -6.36 1.32 4.40
N LEU A 69 -5.24 0.64 4.65
CA LEU A 69 -5.11 -0.30 5.76
C LEU A 69 -5.11 0.39 7.12
N SER A 70 -4.43 1.52 7.28
CA SER A 70 -4.46 2.29 8.54
C SER A 70 -5.86 2.83 8.87
N ASN A 71 -6.65 3.19 7.86
CA ASN A 71 -8.06 3.52 8.04
C ASN A 71 -8.86 2.29 8.49
N ALA A 72 -8.62 1.12 7.88
CA ALA A 72 -9.30 -0.12 8.25
C ALA A 72 -8.99 -0.56 9.69
N THR A 73 -7.73 -0.47 10.13
CA THR A 73 -7.35 -0.79 11.52
C THR A 73 -7.81 0.26 12.53
N SER A 74 -8.15 1.48 12.09
CA SER A 74 -8.66 2.55 12.94
C SER A 74 -10.19 2.56 13.07
N SER A 75 -10.92 1.85 12.20
CA SER A 75 -12.38 1.86 12.16
C SER A 75 -13.05 0.78 13.02
N GLN A 76 -12.52 0.55 14.22
CA GLN A 76 -13.29 -0.08 15.31
C GLN A 76 -13.70 1.02 16.29
N ARG A 77 -14.95 1.47 16.17
CA ARG A 77 -15.66 2.21 17.22
C ARG A 77 -16.51 1.23 18.00
#